data_AF-A0A8J6MNR7-F1
#
_entry.id   AF-A0A8J6MNR7-F1
#
_cell.length_a   1.000
_cell.length_b   1.000
_cell.length_c   1.000
_cell.angle_alpha   90.00
_cell.angle_beta   90.00
_cell.angle_gamma   90.00
#
_symmetry.space_group_name_H-M   'P 1'
#
loop_
_entity.id
_entity.type
_entity.pdbx_description
1 polymer ?
#
loop_
_entity_poly.entity_id
_entity_poly.type
_entity_poly.pdbx_seq_one_letter_code
_entity_poly.pdbx_strand_id
1 'polypeptide(L)'
;MVNPRSFTFGLVALAAAFIAWTTPSRAATMVGPKHVYIMYPGLDALWGSYIFVVNNDGTAPEQYSFPVMLPKETLDFQAQDTLSPQELKLGPDGGITVDKSFSPGETLIQISFKLPASQGSSIATFKAPYPFESLGIFVWQDSFSVNAPTGVQIQKGVNLSGRTFDTYSVGAGTAGQTVVYTFDGIAEGRGRLWWVGGVVAAVLILTGLGIAFFTRPKLSLNEEVV
;
A
#
# COMPACT_ATOMS: atom_id res chain seq x y z
N MET A 1 -56.15 29.50 -71.60
CA MET A 1 -54.88 30.13 -71.18
C MET A 1 -54.80 30.07 -69.66
N VAL A 2 -53.97 29.20 -69.11
CA VAL A 2 -53.01 29.36 -67.99
C VAL A 2 -52.42 27.97 -67.73
N ASN A 3 -51.11 27.96 -67.57
CA ASN A 3 -50.15 26.86 -67.67
C ASN A 3 -50.22 25.85 -66.49
N PRO A 4 -49.82 24.58 -66.68
CA PRO A 4 -49.61 23.61 -65.61
C PRO A 4 -48.22 23.80 -64.99
N ARG A 5 -48.11 23.80 -63.65
CA ARG A 5 -46.82 23.69 -62.96
C ARG A 5 -46.67 22.31 -62.35
N SER A 6 -45.93 21.50 -63.09
CA SER A 6 -45.18 20.33 -62.64
C SER A 6 -44.27 20.68 -61.44
N PHE A 7 -44.45 19.97 -60.32
CA PHE A 7 -43.46 19.89 -59.25
C PHE A 7 -42.71 18.57 -59.37
N THR A 8 -41.44 18.66 -59.74
CA THR A 8 -40.47 17.57 -59.76
C THR A 8 -39.33 17.98 -58.84
N PHE A 9 -39.16 17.34 -57.69
CA PHE A 9 -37.90 17.24 -56.93
C PHE A 9 -38.17 16.10 -55.92
N GLY A 10 -37.60 14.92 -56.06
CA GLY A 10 -36.16 14.68 -56.03
C GLY A 10 -35.86 13.91 -54.75
N LEU A 11 -36.45 12.71 -54.61
CA LEU A 11 -36.30 11.82 -53.47
C LEU A 11 -35.10 10.92 -53.75
N VAL A 12 -33.89 11.48 -53.67
CA VAL A 12 -32.64 10.75 -53.91
C VAL A 12 -31.66 11.04 -52.78
N ALA A 13 -31.36 9.98 -52.04
CA ALA A 13 -30.13 9.73 -51.30
C ALA A 13 -29.73 10.70 -50.18
N LEU A 14 -30.28 10.47 -48.98
CA LEU A 14 -29.61 10.80 -47.72
C LEU A 14 -29.56 9.56 -46.81
N ALA A 15 -28.96 8.47 -47.30
CA ALA A 15 -28.84 7.20 -46.58
C ALA A 15 -27.37 6.82 -46.28
N ALA A 16 -26.43 7.78 -46.29
CA ALA A 16 -25.00 7.49 -46.22
C ALA A 16 -24.21 8.41 -45.28
N ALA A 17 -24.70 8.66 -44.06
CA ALA A 17 -23.95 9.43 -43.06
C ALA A 17 -24.16 8.97 -41.60
N PHE A 18 -24.49 7.70 -41.38
CA PHE A 18 -24.47 7.10 -40.03
C PHE A 18 -23.85 5.70 -40.06
N ILE A 19 -22.69 5.57 -40.69
CA ILE A 19 -21.70 4.62 -40.16
C ILE A 19 -21.03 5.35 -39.01
N ALA A 20 -21.76 5.44 -37.89
CA ALA A 20 -21.15 5.73 -36.62
C ALA A 20 -20.06 4.67 -36.47
N TRP A 21 -18.81 5.12 -36.47
CA TRP A 21 -17.71 4.30 -35.98
C TRP A 21 -18.02 4.05 -34.51
N THR A 22 -18.77 2.98 -34.22
CA THR A 22 -18.70 2.32 -32.94
C THR A 22 -17.30 1.72 -32.91
N THR A 23 -16.31 2.52 -32.55
CA THR A 23 -15.13 1.97 -31.92
C THR A 23 -15.68 1.07 -30.82
N PRO A 24 -15.46 -0.25 -30.86
CA PRO A 24 -15.71 -1.02 -29.66
C PRO A 24 -14.84 -0.32 -28.62
N SER A 25 -15.46 0.35 -27.65
CA SER A 25 -14.75 0.68 -26.42
C SER A 25 -14.34 -0.70 -25.93
N ARG A 26 -13.08 -1.08 -26.19
CA ARG A 26 -12.51 -2.28 -25.60
C ARG A 26 -12.69 -2.03 -24.12
N ALA A 27 -13.61 -2.79 -23.56
CA ALA A 27 -13.87 -2.81 -22.14
C ALA A 27 -12.53 -3.23 -21.52
N ALA A 28 -11.81 -2.24 -21.01
CA ALA A 28 -10.43 -2.38 -20.61
C ALA A 28 -10.41 -2.72 -19.13
N THR A 29 -9.69 -3.78 -18.77
CA THR A 29 -9.43 -4.07 -17.37
C THR A 29 -8.79 -2.85 -16.70
N MET A 30 -9.39 -2.39 -15.59
CA MET A 30 -8.96 -1.19 -14.91
C MET A 30 -8.99 -1.36 -13.39
N VAL A 31 -8.11 -0.63 -12.70
CA VAL A 31 -8.16 -0.54 -11.25
C VAL A 31 -9.34 0.36 -10.86
N GLY A 32 -10.18 -0.13 -9.95
CA GLY A 32 -11.30 0.60 -9.40
C GLY A 32 -10.84 1.85 -8.64
N PRO A 33 -11.67 2.91 -8.60
CA PRO A 33 -11.24 4.22 -8.12
C PRO A 33 -11.23 4.38 -6.59
N LYS A 34 -11.58 3.32 -5.84
CA LYS A 34 -11.71 3.34 -4.38
C LYS A 34 -10.65 2.46 -3.76
N HIS A 35 -9.90 3.05 -2.83
CA HIS A 35 -8.77 2.42 -2.15
C HIS A 35 -9.01 2.41 -0.65
N VAL A 36 -8.83 1.25 -0.03
CA VAL A 36 -9.05 1.07 1.41
C VAL A 36 -7.80 0.48 2.04
N TYR A 37 -7.30 1.12 3.08
CA TYR A 37 -6.22 0.62 3.92
C TYR A 37 -6.77 0.34 5.30
N ILE A 38 -6.51 -0.85 5.83
CA ILE A 38 -6.87 -1.20 7.20
C ILE A 38 -5.58 -1.39 7.98
N MET A 39 -5.39 -0.58 9.02
CA MET A 39 -4.14 -0.52 9.78
C MET A 39 -4.34 -1.14 11.17
N TYR A 40 -3.36 -1.93 11.59
CA TYR A 40 -3.36 -2.72 12.81
C TYR A 40 -2.06 -2.53 13.59
N PRO A 41 -2.13 -2.38 14.92
CA PRO A 41 -0.92 -2.23 15.73
C PRO A 41 -0.12 -3.54 15.75
N GLY A 42 1.19 -3.44 15.61
CA GLY A 42 2.14 -4.53 15.88
C GLY A 42 3.12 -4.14 16.98
N LEU A 43 4.05 -5.05 17.28
CA LEU A 43 5.24 -4.75 18.09
C LEU A 43 6.34 -4.25 17.16
N ASP A 44 6.89 -3.04 17.43
CA ASP A 44 7.92 -2.39 16.60
C ASP A 44 7.50 -2.12 15.13
N ALA A 45 6.22 -2.28 14.80
CA ALA A 45 5.74 -2.16 13.43
C ALA A 45 4.25 -1.83 13.39
N LEU A 46 3.83 -1.24 12.28
CA LEU A 46 2.42 -1.09 11.94
C LEU A 46 2.11 -2.04 10.79
N TRP A 47 1.09 -2.88 10.96
CA TRP A 47 0.63 -3.77 9.91
C TRP A 47 -0.53 -3.14 9.16
N GLY A 48 -0.60 -3.36 7.86
CA GLY A 48 -1.65 -2.83 7.02
C GLY A 48 -2.19 -3.88 6.06
N SER A 49 -3.45 -3.75 5.67
CA SER A 49 -4.05 -4.46 4.55
C SER A 49 -4.58 -3.44 3.56
N TYR A 50 -4.08 -3.49 2.33
CA TYR A 50 -4.52 -2.67 1.23
C TYR A 50 -5.52 -3.45 0.38
N ILE A 51 -6.74 -2.93 0.26
CA ILE A 51 -7.87 -3.54 -0.42
C ILE A 51 -8.37 -2.59 -1.51
N PHE A 52 -8.52 -3.12 -2.71
CA PHE A 52 -9.07 -2.40 -3.85
C PHE A 52 -9.68 -3.40 -4.84
N VAL A 53 -10.49 -2.88 -5.77
CA VAL A 53 -11.15 -3.70 -6.79
C VAL A 53 -10.46 -3.50 -8.13
N VAL A 54 -10.39 -4.55 -8.94
CA VAL A 54 -10.03 -4.48 -10.36
C VAL A 54 -11.23 -4.96 -11.16
N ASN A 55 -11.67 -4.16 -12.14
CA ASN A 55 -12.82 -4.47 -12.98
C ASN A 55 -12.34 -4.87 -14.36
N ASN A 56 -12.74 -6.05 -14.83
CA ASN A 56 -12.63 -6.44 -16.23
C ASN A 56 -14.04 -6.42 -16.84
N ASP A 57 -14.37 -5.33 -17.53
CA ASP A 57 -15.66 -5.15 -18.21
C ASP A 57 -15.74 -5.96 -19.54
N GLY A 58 -14.67 -6.66 -19.91
CA GLY A 58 -14.61 -7.53 -21.08
C GLY A 58 -15.42 -8.82 -20.93
N THR A 59 -15.55 -9.56 -22.03
CA THR A 59 -16.26 -10.84 -22.06
C THR A 59 -15.36 -12.06 -21.90
N ALA A 60 -14.04 -11.85 -21.83
CA ALA A 60 -13.03 -12.89 -21.68
C ALA A 60 -11.95 -12.45 -20.68
N PRO A 61 -11.18 -13.40 -20.11
CA PRO A 61 -10.07 -13.05 -19.25
C PRO A 61 -9.03 -12.18 -19.98
N GLU A 62 -8.54 -11.13 -19.31
CA GLU A 62 -7.56 -10.20 -19.85
C GLU A 62 -6.32 -10.14 -18.94
N GLN A 63 -5.13 -10.19 -19.54
CA GLN A 63 -3.89 -9.97 -18.81
C GLN A 63 -3.71 -8.47 -18.57
N TYR A 64 -3.57 -8.08 -17.31
CA TYR A 64 -3.43 -6.69 -16.94
C TYR A 64 -2.30 -6.51 -15.91
N SER A 65 -1.48 -5.50 -16.14
CA SER A 65 -0.33 -5.17 -15.31
C SER A 65 -0.40 -3.73 -14.85
N PHE A 66 -0.34 -3.49 -13.54
CA PHE A 66 -0.46 -2.15 -12.97
C PHE A 66 0.33 -1.99 -11.66
N PRO A 67 0.79 -0.77 -11.36
CA PRO A 67 1.45 -0.45 -10.09
C PRO A 67 0.47 -0.40 -8.91
N VAL A 68 0.95 -0.86 -7.75
CA VAL A 68 0.23 -0.88 -6.48
C VAL A 68 0.56 0.39 -5.68
N MET A 69 -0.45 0.98 -5.04
CA MET A 69 -0.31 2.19 -4.22
C MET A 69 0.17 1.89 -2.78
N LEU A 70 1.20 1.06 -2.59
CA LEU A 70 1.71 0.81 -1.23
C LEU A 70 2.45 2.03 -0.66
N PRO A 71 2.51 2.18 0.68
CA PRO A 71 3.35 3.18 1.30
C PRO A 71 4.82 2.98 0.94
N LYS A 72 5.54 4.09 0.73
CA LYS A 72 6.97 4.08 0.43
C LYS A 72 7.80 3.37 1.52
N GLU A 73 7.38 3.48 2.77
CA GLU A 73 8.09 2.94 3.94
C GLU A 73 7.89 1.43 4.15
N THR A 74 7.22 0.73 3.24
CA THR A 74 6.92 -0.71 3.38
C THR A 74 8.20 -1.55 3.51
N LEU A 75 8.32 -2.32 4.60
CA LEU A 75 9.40 -3.26 4.86
C LEU A 75 9.16 -4.63 4.23
N ASP A 76 7.92 -5.07 4.27
CA ASP A 76 7.50 -6.41 3.83
C ASP A 76 6.05 -6.34 3.33
N PHE A 77 5.71 -7.22 2.39
CA PHE A 77 4.38 -7.30 1.79
C PHE A 77 4.05 -8.74 1.42
N GLN A 78 2.77 -9.09 1.50
CA GLN A 78 2.29 -10.43 1.20
C GLN A 78 0.96 -10.35 0.42
N ALA A 79 0.90 -11.12 -0.66
CA ALA A 79 -0.33 -11.35 -1.42
C ALA A 79 -1.34 -12.16 -0.57
N GLN A 80 -2.64 -11.90 -0.73
CA GLN A 80 -3.69 -12.64 -0.04
C GLN A 80 -4.81 -13.09 -0.98
N ASP A 81 -5.51 -14.16 -0.58
CA ASP A 81 -6.70 -14.84 -1.10
C ASP A 81 -6.84 -14.99 -2.63
N THR A 82 -6.79 -13.90 -3.37
CA THR A 82 -7.00 -13.81 -4.82
C THR A 82 -5.71 -13.57 -5.60
N LEU A 83 -4.60 -13.30 -4.91
CA LEU A 83 -3.32 -12.97 -5.52
C LEU A 83 -2.25 -13.99 -5.11
N SER A 84 -1.58 -14.57 -6.10
CA SER A 84 -0.43 -15.45 -5.87
C SER A 84 0.85 -14.64 -5.74
N PRO A 85 1.86 -15.12 -4.98
CA PRO A 85 3.12 -14.40 -4.83
C PRO A 85 3.87 -14.13 -6.14
N GLN A 86 3.65 -14.96 -7.17
CA GLN A 86 4.30 -14.83 -8.49
C GLN A 86 3.68 -13.73 -9.35
N GLU A 87 2.45 -13.34 -9.06
CA GLU A 87 1.74 -12.24 -9.73
C GLU A 87 2.14 -10.87 -9.15
N LEU A 88 2.89 -10.83 -8.04
CA LEU A 88 3.51 -9.62 -7.50
C LEU A 88 4.96 -9.50 -7.99
N LYS A 89 5.26 -8.43 -8.72
CA LYS A 89 6.60 -8.14 -9.19
C LYS A 89 7.16 -6.90 -8.49
N LEU A 90 8.36 -7.04 -7.93
CA LEU A 90 9.11 -5.93 -7.36
C LEU A 90 9.87 -5.23 -8.48
N GLY A 91 9.57 -3.95 -8.69
CA GLY A 91 10.24 -3.08 -9.63
C GLY A 91 11.63 -2.64 -9.15
N PRO A 92 12.48 -2.13 -10.05
CA PRO A 92 13.84 -1.66 -9.71
C PRO A 92 13.84 -0.42 -8.80
N ASP A 93 12.73 0.31 -8.75
CA ASP A 93 12.51 1.47 -7.88
C ASP A 93 11.95 1.08 -6.50
N GLY A 94 11.78 -0.23 -6.23
CA GLY A 94 11.14 -0.74 -5.03
C GLY A 94 9.60 -0.66 -5.06
N GLY A 95 9.01 -0.18 -6.16
CA GLY A 95 7.57 -0.21 -6.37
C GLY A 95 7.09 -1.64 -6.66
N ILE A 96 5.81 -1.91 -6.40
CA ILE A 96 5.22 -3.22 -6.65
C ILE A 96 4.24 -3.11 -7.80
N THR A 97 4.28 -4.06 -8.73
CA THR A 97 3.24 -4.23 -9.75
C THR A 97 2.51 -5.55 -9.57
N VAL A 98 1.21 -5.53 -9.82
CA VAL A 98 0.40 -6.74 -10.00
C VAL A 98 0.40 -7.06 -11.48
N ASP A 99 0.69 -8.30 -11.84
CA ASP A 99 0.63 -8.83 -13.21
C ASP A 99 -0.16 -10.14 -13.21
N LYS A 100 -1.44 -10.06 -13.58
CA LYS A 100 -2.43 -11.13 -13.41
C LYS A 100 -3.41 -11.16 -14.58
N SER A 101 -3.95 -12.34 -14.87
CA SER A 101 -5.11 -12.49 -15.75
C SER A 101 -6.40 -12.34 -14.93
N PHE A 102 -7.20 -11.33 -15.28
CA PHE A 102 -8.47 -11.03 -14.61
C PHE A 102 -9.61 -11.61 -15.42
N SER A 103 -10.45 -12.44 -14.79
CA SER A 103 -11.70 -12.91 -15.41
C SER A 103 -12.72 -11.77 -15.52
N PRO A 104 -13.70 -11.84 -16.43
CA PRO A 104 -14.79 -10.88 -16.52
C PRO A 104 -15.47 -10.61 -15.17
N GLY A 105 -15.71 -9.34 -14.86
CA GLY A 105 -16.33 -8.88 -13.62
C GLY A 105 -15.36 -8.19 -12.65
N GLU A 106 -15.80 -8.07 -11.39
CA GLU A 106 -15.03 -7.43 -10.32
C GLU A 106 -14.16 -8.44 -9.58
N THR A 107 -12.89 -8.11 -9.41
CA THR A 107 -11.95 -8.91 -8.60
C THR A 107 -11.47 -8.06 -7.43
N LEU A 108 -11.75 -8.50 -6.21
CA LEU A 108 -11.19 -7.90 -5.00
C LEU A 108 -9.74 -8.34 -4.81
N ILE A 109 -8.82 -7.38 -4.71
CA ILE A 109 -7.40 -7.63 -4.44
C ILE A 109 -7.07 -7.14 -3.05
N GLN A 110 -6.33 -7.97 -2.31
CA GLN A 110 -5.84 -7.65 -0.97
C GLN A 110 -4.34 -7.91 -0.88
N ILE A 111 -3.61 -6.91 -0.39
CA ILE A 111 -2.16 -6.98 -0.17
C ILE A 111 -1.88 -6.53 1.26
N SER A 112 -1.35 -7.43 2.08
CA SER A 112 -0.86 -7.07 3.40
C SER A 112 0.53 -6.46 3.31
N PHE A 113 0.83 -5.51 4.18
CA PHE A 113 2.12 -4.85 4.24
C PHE A 113 2.52 -4.51 5.68
N LYS A 114 3.81 -4.27 5.88
CA LYS A 114 4.40 -3.92 7.17
C LYS A 114 5.15 -2.60 7.04
N LEU A 115 4.87 -1.65 7.93
CA LEU A 115 5.61 -0.41 8.07
C LEU A 115 6.52 -0.46 9.31
N PRO A 116 7.70 0.17 9.26
CA PRO A 116 8.56 0.31 10.42
C PRO A 116 7.87 1.26 11.42
N ALA A 117 7.95 0.94 12.70
CA ALA A 117 7.67 1.89 13.76
C ALA A 117 8.96 2.16 14.53
N SER A 118 9.21 3.43 14.84
CA SER A 118 10.34 3.87 15.64
C SER A 118 9.86 4.88 16.67
N GLN A 119 10.30 4.71 17.92
CA GLN A 119 9.92 5.61 19.04
C GLN A 119 8.39 5.74 19.21
N GLY A 120 7.66 4.65 18.96
CA GLY A 120 6.21 4.60 19.03
C GLY A 120 5.46 5.33 17.92
N SER A 121 6.14 5.71 16.84
CA SER A 121 5.55 6.38 15.67
C SER A 121 5.91 5.69 14.35
N SER A 122 5.02 5.77 13.36
CA SER A 122 5.23 5.27 12.00
C SER A 122 4.66 6.25 10.99
N ILE A 123 5.27 6.33 9.81
CA ILE A 123 4.83 7.21 8.72
C ILE A 123 4.45 6.33 7.53
N ALA A 124 3.32 6.64 6.90
CA ALA A 124 2.90 6.05 5.65
C ALA A 124 2.76 7.12 4.58
N THR A 125 3.63 7.07 3.58
CA THR A 125 3.62 7.96 2.41
C THR A 125 3.05 7.21 1.21
N PHE A 126 1.82 7.55 0.83
CA PHE A 126 1.14 6.98 -0.34
C PHE A 126 1.37 7.87 -1.55
N LYS A 127 1.91 7.33 -2.64
CA LYS A 127 2.00 8.02 -3.93
C LYS A 127 1.05 7.34 -4.91
N ALA A 128 0.02 8.07 -5.36
CA ALA A 128 -0.98 7.52 -6.25
C ALA A 128 -0.38 7.28 -7.65
N PRO A 129 -0.37 6.04 -8.19
CA PRO A 129 0.15 5.81 -9.54
C PRO A 129 -0.87 6.13 -10.64
N TYR A 130 -2.15 6.21 -10.29
CA TYR A 130 -3.29 6.54 -11.15
C TYR A 130 -4.23 7.49 -10.38
N PRO A 131 -5.13 8.21 -11.08
CA PRO A 131 -6.19 8.98 -10.41
C PRO A 131 -7.11 8.06 -9.60
N PHE A 132 -7.68 8.58 -8.52
CA PHE A 132 -8.61 7.87 -7.65
C PHE A 132 -9.77 8.78 -7.22
N GLU A 133 -10.90 8.19 -6.84
CA GLU A 133 -12.06 8.92 -6.31
C GLU A 133 -12.05 8.99 -4.79
N SER A 134 -11.56 7.95 -4.12
CA SER A 134 -11.50 7.92 -2.67
C SER A 134 -10.36 7.04 -2.16
N LEU A 135 -9.66 7.55 -1.15
CA LEU A 135 -8.68 6.81 -0.36
C LEU A 135 -9.12 6.84 1.10
N GLY A 136 -9.46 5.69 1.66
CA GLY A 136 -9.86 5.54 3.05
C GLY A 136 -8.82 4.77 3.86
N ILE A 137 -8.48 5.27 5.03
CA ILE A 137 -7.69 4.55 6.04
C ILE A 137 -8.59 4.23 7.22
N PHE A 138 -8.63 2.96 7.59
CA PHE A 138 -9.39 2.40 8.70
C PHE A 138 -8.40 1.99 9.77
N VAL A 139 -8.63 2.48 10.99
CA VAL A 139 -7.79 2.24 12.15
C VAL A 139 -8.68 1.68 13.25
N TRP A 140 -8.24 0.63 13.93
CA TRP A 140 -8.99 0.13 15.08
C TRP A 140 -9.08 1.25 16.12
N GLN A 141 -10.31 1.59 16.54
CA GLN A 141 -10.55 2.63 17.53
C GLN A 141 -9.69 2.40 18.78
N ASP A 142 -9.13 3.50 19.32
CA ASP A 142 -8.30 3.54 20.53
C ASP A 142 -6.98 2.74 20.45
N SER A 143 -6.58 2.23 19.27
CA SER A 143 -5.33 1.48 19.12
C SER A 143 -4.09 2.36 18.91
N PHE A 144 -4.23 3.46 18.17
CA PHE A 144 -3.18 4.48 17.97
C PHE A 144 -3.80 5.81 17.51
N SER A 145 -3.07 6.90 17.71
CA SER A 145 -3.44 8.22 17.21
C SER A 145 -3.00 8.38 15.76
N VAL A 146 -3.81 9.04 14.94
CA VAL A 146 -3.50 9.30 13.52
C VAL A 146 -3.43 10.79 13.29
N ASN A 147 -2.29 11.27 12.83
CA ASN A 147 -2.13 12.60 12.27
C ASN A 147 -2.33 12.52 10.74
N ALA A 148 -3.47 13.01 10.30
CA ALA A 148 -3.90 12.97 8.91
C ALA A 148 -3.63 14.33 8.22
N PRO A 149 -3.41 14.33 6.90
CA PRO A 149 -3.19 15.57 6.15
C PRO A 149 -4.43 16.47 6.15
N THR A 150 -4.25 17.73 5.77
CA THR A 150 -5.36 18.69 5.70
C THR A 150 -6.40 18.25 4.66
N GLY A 151 -7.68 18.47 4.97
CA GLY A 151 -8.80 18.12 4.08
C GLY A 151 -9.29 16.67 4.17
N VAL A 152 -8.76 15.87 5.10
CA VAL A 152 -9.26 14.53 5.40
C VAL A 152 -10.59 14.60 6.15
N GLN A 153 -11.55 13.82 5.71
CA GLN A 153 -12.79 13.59 6.45
C GLN A 153 -12.55 12.48 7.46
N ILE A 154 -12.86 12.75 8.73
CA ILE A 154 -12.64 11.82 9.85
C ILE A 154 -14.01 11.39 10.38
N GLN A 155 -14.26 10.09 10.43
CA GLN A 155 -15.45 9.53 11.10
C GLN A 155 -14.98 8.57 12.18
N LYS A 156 -15.37 8.83 13.42
CA LYS A 156 -14.95 8.01 14.57
C LYS A 156 -15.99 6.97 14.93
N GLY A 157 -15.54 5.82 15.44
CA GLY A 157 -16.41 4.78 16.00
C GLY A 157 -17.34 4.10 15.00
N VAL A 158 -16.94 3.99 13.72
CA VAL A 158 -17.71 3.28 12.68
C VAL A 158 -17.69 1.78 12.98
N ASN A 159 -18.86 1.18 13.21
CA ASN A 159 -18.96 -0.25 13.46
C ASN A 159 -18.97 -1.04 12.15
N LEU A 160 -17.94 -1.86 11.95
CA LEU A 160 -17.82 -2.80 10.84
C LEU A 160 -17.68 -4.21 11.43
N SER A 161 -18.71 -5.04 11.22
CA SER A 161 -18.69 -6.46 11.61
C SER A 161 -18.39 -6.69 13.10
N GLY A 162 -18.91 -5.83 13.99
CA GLY A 162 -18.75 -5.95 15.44
C GLY A 162 -17.47 -5.35 15.99
N ARG A 163 -16.64 -4.70 15.15
CA ARG A 163 -15.46 -3.93 15.58
C ARG A 163 -15.65 -2.46 15.22
N THR A 164 -15.15 -1.57 16.08
CA THR A 164 -15.20 -0.13 15.83
C THR A 164 -13.91 0.37 15.21
N PHE A 165 -14.04 1.18 14.17
CA PHE A 165 -12.94 1.78 13.45
C PHE A 165 -13.09 3.29 13.40
N ASP A 166 -11.97 3.98 13.51
CA ASP A 166 -11.85 5.36 13.09
C ASP A 166 -11.44 5.38 11.61
N THR A 167 -12.16 6.13 10.80
CA THR A 167 -11.96 6.21 9.35
C THR A 167 -11.47 7.59 8.95
N TYR A 168 -10.48 7.60 8.06
CA TYR A 168 -9.79 8.78 7.57
C TYR A 168 -9.82 8.74 6.05
N SER A 169 -10.72 9.51 5.44
CA SER A 169 -10.91 9.47 3.99
C SER A 169 -10.48 10.76 3.31
N VAL A 170 -9.68 10.61 2.26
CA VAL A 170 -9.39 11.64 1.26
C VAL A 170 -10.33 11.42 0.07
N GLY A 171 -10.85 12.52 -0.48
CA GLY A 171 -11.64 12.51 -1.71
C GLY A 171 -10.79 12.25 -2.96
N ALA A 172 -11.27 12.71 -4.11
CA ALA A 172 -10.61 12.44 -5.37
C ALA A 172 -9.19 13.01 -5.43
N GLY A 173 -8.28 12.26 -6.07
CA GLY A 173 -6.89 12.64 -6.24
C GLY A 173 -6.35 12.30 -7.63
N THR A 174 -5.23 12.92 -7.98
CA THR A 174 -4.59 12.76 -9.29
C THR A 174 -3.40 11.80 -9.23
N ALA A 175 -3.02 11.25 -10.39
CA ALA A 175 -1.79 10.47 -10.49
C ALA A 175 -0.57 11.33 -10.09
N GLY A 176 0.33 10.74 -9.31
CA GLY A 176 1.50 11.38 -8.74
C GLY A 176 1.24 12.11 -7.41
N GLN A 177 -0.02 12.32 -7.02
CA GLN A 177 -0.36 12.94 -5.74
C GLN A 177 0.19 12.10 -4.58
N THR A 178 0.77 12.79 -3.60
CA THR A 178 1.30 12.16 -2.39
C THR A 178 0.41 12.49 -1.20
N VAL A 179 0.04 11.48 -0.42
CA VAL A 179 -0.74 11.60 0.81
C VAL A 179 0.07 10.98 1.94
N VAL A 180 0.29 11.72 3.02
CA VAL A 180 1.16 11.30 4.12
C VAL A 180 0.35 11.22 5.40
N TYR A 181 0.42 10.08 6.09
CA TYR A 181 -0.18 9.87 7.41
C TYR A 181 0.91 9.52 8.42
N THR A 182 0.76 10.05 9.63
CA THR A 182 1.59 9.64 10.78
C THR A 182 0.72 8.91 11.79
N PHE A 183 1.24 7.82 12.33
CA PHE A 183 0.58 6.96 13.30
C PHE A 183 1.41 6.95 14.58
N ASP A 184 0.82 7.38 15.70
CA ASP A 184 1.49 7.53 16.99
C ASP A 184 0.87 6.64 18.06
N GLY A 185 1.67 6.21 19.03
CA GLY A 185 1.22 5.28 20.08
C GLY A 185 1.36 3.81 19.69
N ILE A 186 2.20 3.51 18.70
CA ILE A 186 2.54 2.14 18.34
C ILE A 186 3.41 1.55 19.45
N ALA A 187 3.16 0.29 19.83
CA ALA A 187 3.93 -0.36 20.86
C ALA A 187 5.41 -0.49 20.46
N GLU A 188 6.29 0.17 21.21
CA GLU A 188 7.72 -0.09 21.14
C GLU A 188 7.98 -1.52 21.63
N GLY A 189 8.55 -2.33 20.76
CA GLY A 189 9.07 -3.63 21.11
C GLY A 189 10.47 -3.53 21.72
N ARG A 190 11.05 -4.71 21.95
CA ARG A 190 12.19 -4.85 22.86
C ARG A 190 13.53 -4.50 22.19
N GLY A 191 13.55 -4.08 20.92
CA GLY A 191 14.78 -3.78 20.19
C GLY A 191 15.70 -2.79 20.91
N ARG A 192 15.12 -1.75 21.52
CA ARG A 192 15.86 -0.78 22.35
C ARG A 192 16.49 -1.43 23.58
N LEU A 193 15.78 -2.35 24.23
CA LEU A 193 16.27 -3.09 25.40
C LEU A 193 17.41 -4.05 25.02
N TRP A 194 17.35 -4.66 23.83
CA TRP A 194 18.44 -5.50 23.33
C TRP A 194 19.72 -4.69 23.10
N TRP A 195 19.62 -3.49 22.53
CA TRP A 195 20.77 -2.61 22.37
C TRP A 195 21.38 -2.18 23.70
N VAL A 196 20.55 -1.74 24.65
CA VAL A 196 21.01 -1.37 26.00
C VAL A 196 21.66 -2.56 26.69
N GLY A 197 21.01 -3.73 26.66
CA GLY A 197 21.55 -4.97 27.23
C GLY A 197 22.87 -5.38 26.59
N GLY A 198 22.99 -5.26 25.26
CA GLY A 198 24.22 -5.55 24.51
C GLY A 198 25.37 -4.63 24.89
N VAL A 199 25.11 -3.32 25.03
CA VAL A 199 26.12 -2.34 25.48
C VAL A 199 26.58 -2.64 26.90
N VAL A 200 25.65 -2.90 27.82
CA VAL A 200 25.98 -3.26 29.22
C VAL A 200 26.81 -4.54 29.27
N ALA A 201 26.42 -5.58 28.51
CA ALA A 201 27.17 -6.82 28.43
C ALA A 201 28.59 -6.61 27.88
N ALA A 202 28.74 -5.79 26.83
CA ALA A 202 30.04 -5.47 26.26
C ALA A 202 30.96 -4.75 27.27
N VAL A 203 30.41 -3.78 28.02
CA VAL A 203 31.16 -3.08 29.08
C VAL A 203 31.62 -4.08 30.15
N LEU A 204 30.73 -4.95 30.63
CA LEU A 204 31.07 -5.96 31.64
C LEU A 204 32.17 -6.92 31.17
N ILE A 205 32.11 -7.35 29.91
CA ILE A 205 33.14 -8.21 29.31
C ILE A 205 34.49 -7.48 29.23
N LEU A 206 34.51 -6.24 28.74
CA LEU A 206 35.72 -5.44 28.63
C LEU A 206 36.34 -5.15 30.00
N THR A 207 35.52 -4.82 31.01
CA THR A 207 35.98 -4.64 32.39
C THR A 207 36.55 -5.94 32.95
N GLY A 208 35.87 -7.06 32.76
CA GLY A 208 36.33 -8.38 33.21
C GLY A 208 37.67 -8.78 32.57
N LEU A 209 37.81 -8.59 31.25
CA LEU A 209 39.06 -8.82 30.53
C LEU A 209 40.18 -7.87 30.98
N GLY A 210 39.84 -6.60 31.24
CA GLY A 210 40.78 -5.61 31.77
C GLY A 210 41.33 -6.02 33.13
N ILE A 211 40.45 -6.36 34.08
CA ILE A 211 40.85 -6.86 35.40
C ILE A 211 41.71 -8.12 35.23
N ALA A 212 41.22 -9.10 34.46
CA ALA A 212 41.94 -10.35 34.21
C ALA A 212 43.28 -10.17 33.50
N PHE A 213 43.50 -9.07 32.78
CA PHE A 213 44.79 -8.73 32.18
C PHE A 213 45.76 -8.12 33.20
N PHE A 214 45.28 -7.21 34.05
CA PHE A 214 46.11 -6.57 35.08
C PHE A 214 46.43 -7.47 36.28
N THR A 215 45.55 -8.44 36.60
CA THR A 215 45.75 -9.39 37.71
C THR A 215 46.46 -10.66 37.30
N ARG A 216 46.94 -10.80 36.05
CA ARG A 216 47.69 -12.01 35.65
C ARG A 216 48.96 -12.11 36.50
N PRO A 217 49.23 -13.27 37.11
CA PRO A 217 50.49 -13.47 37.80
C PRO A 217 51.64 -13.28 36.79
N LYS A 218 52.56 -12.38 37.11
CA LYS A 218 53.78 -12.22 36.31
C LYS A 218 54.64 -13.45 36.59
N LEU A 219 54.79 -14.33 35.59
CA LEU A 219 55.74 -15.43 35.67
C LEU A 219 57.14 -14.84 35.85
N SER A 220 57.76 -15.06 37.01
CA SER A 220 59.17 -14.77 37.20
C SER A 220 59.98 -15.73 36.32
N LEU A 221 60.80 -15.18 35.44
CA LEU A 221 61.62 -15.89 34.44
C LEU A 221 62.67 -16.88 35.00
N ASN A 222 62.65 -17.20 36.31
CA ASN A 222 63.71 -17.95 37.00
C ASN A 222 63.22 -19.20 37.76
N GLU A 223 62.12 -19.84 37.36
CA GLU A 223 61.89 -21.24 37.75
C GLU A 223 62.64 -22.14 36.75
N GLU A 224 63.89 -22.48 37.09
CA GLU A 224 64.56 -23.64 36.51
C GLU A 224 63.69 -24.87 36.79
N VAL A 225 63.15 -25.45 35.72
CA VAL A 225 62.57 -26.79 35.74
C VAL A 225 63.73 -27.76 35.95
N VAL A 226 63.84 -28.31 37.16
CA VAL A 226 64.72 -29.45 37.49
C VAL A 226 64.20 -30.71 36.81
#